data_AF-A0A1V4MED5-F1
#
_entry.id   AF-A0A1V4MED5-F1
#
_cell.length_a   1.000
_cell.length_b   1.000
_cell.length_c   1.000
_cell.angle_alpha   90.00
_cell.angle_beta   90.00
_cell.angle_gamma   90.00
#
_symmetry.space_group_name_H-M   'P 1'
#
loop_
_entity.id
_entity.type
_entity.pdbx_description
1 polymer ?
#
loop_
_entity_poly.entity_id
_entity_poly.type
_entity_poly.pdbx_seq_one_letter_code
_entity_poly.pdbx_strand_id
1 'polypeptide(L)'
;MSTIFAGQTALRIQLTTYQDITDAEATKIKYEKPDGTTGEWSASVSDETNGVIYKDMASADDLNAAGWWKFWAYVTFSDGRSAAGEAVRVKVETAG
;
A
#
# COMPACT_ATOMS: atom_id res chain seq x y z
N MET A 1 -6.40 10.16 -15.39
CA MET A 1 -6.07 8.85 -14.81
C MET A 1 -4.57 8.70 -14.91
N SER A 2 -3.88 8.52 -13.77
CA SER A 2 -2.43 8.32 -13.75
C SER A 2 -2.15 6.85 -14.08
N THR A 3 -1.52 6.58 -15.22
CA THR A 3 -1.05 5.23 -15.56
C THR A 3 0.16 4.89 -14.70
N ILE A 4 0.13 3.74 -14.02
CA ILE A 4 1.23 3.26 -13.20
C ILE A 4 2.01 2.24 -14.03
N PHE A 5 3.33 2.46 -14.13
CA PHE A 5 4.21 1.59 -14.90
C PHE A 5 5.02 0.67 -14.00
N ALA A 6 5.30 -0.54 -14.49
CA ALA A 6 6.21 -1.46 -13.84
C ALA A 6 7.61 -0.83 -13.76
N GLY A 7 8.24 -0.87 -12.58
CA GLY A 7 9.53 -0.26 -12.34
C GLY A 7 9.52 1.25 -12.10
N GLN A 8 8.35 1.87 -11.95
CA GLN A 8 8.25 3.32 -11.73
C GLN A 8 8.74 3.72 -10.33
N THR A 9 9.94 4.28 -10.28
CA THR A 9 10.49 4.97 -9.11
C THR A 9 9.93 6.39 -9.04
N ALA A 10 9.55 6.88 -7.86
CA ALA A 10 8.82 8.15 -7.62
C ALA A 10 7.27 8.06 -7.76
N LEU A 11 6.70 6.92 -7.40
CA LEU A 11 5.26 6.76 -7.15
C LEU A 11 4.99 6.77 -5.64
N ARG A 12 3.94 7.46 -5.20
CA ARG A 12 3.41 7.34 -3.83
C ARG A 12 2.13 6.53 -3.84
N ILE A 13 2.11 5.40 -3.13
CA ILE A 13 0.88 4.65 -2.85
C ILE A 13 0.32 5.21 -1.55
N GLN A 14 -0.87 5.81 -1.62
CA GLN A 14 -1.59 6.30 -0.45
C GLN A 14 -2.87 5.50 -0.27
N LEU A 15 -3.12 5.03 0.95
CA LEU A 15 -4.34 4.34 1.34
C LEU A 15 -4.98 5.11 2.50
N THR A 16 -6.28 5.32 2.40
CA THR A 16 -7.09 5.95 3.44
C THR A 16 -8.00 4.89 4.04
N THR A 17 -7.84 4.59 5.33
CA THR A 17 -8.69 3.61 6.03
C THR A 17 -9.98 4.22 6.57
N TYR A 18 -10.09 5.55 6.61
CA TYR A 18 -11.24 6.29 7.19
C TYR A 18 -11.53 5.87 8.64
N GLN A 19 -10.51 5.40 9.34
CA GLN A 19 -10.57 5.00 10.74
C GLN A 19 -9.50 5.78 11.50
N ASP A 20 -9.78 6.09 12.76
CA ASP A 20 -8.77 6.64 13.64
C ASP A 20 -7.72 5.57 13.94
N ILE A 21 -6.46 5.89 13.63
CA ILE A 21 -5.29 5.03 13.83
C ILE A 21 -4.30 5.69 14.79
N THR A 22 -4.75 6.59 15.66
CA THR A 22 -3.88 7.34 16.59
C THR A 22 -3.12 6.40 17.55
N ASP A 23 -3.72 5.27 17.91
CA ASP A 23 -3.09 4.21 18.73
C ASP A 23 -2.41 3.10 17.91
N ALA A 24 -2.13 3.34 16.63
CA ALA A 24 -1.44 2.38 15.79
C ALA A 24 0.05 2.29 16.13
N GLU A 25 0.49 1.12 16.54
CA GLU A 25 1.91 0.84 16.82
C GLU A 25 2.68 0.55 15.51
N ALA A 26 2.04 -0.12 14.56
CA ALA A 26 2.64 -0.43 13.28
C ALA A 26 1.64 -0.28 12.12
N THR A 27 2.03 0.44 11.08
CA THR A 27 1.27 0.55 9.83
C THR A 27 2.04 -0.06 8.67
N LYS A 28 1.37 -0.94 7.93
CA LYS A 28 1.92 -1.65 6.78
C LYS A 28 0.96 -1.56 5.62
N ILE A 29 1.50 -1.54 4.41
CA ILE A 29 0.74 -1.73 3.17
C ILE A 29 1.08 -3.12 2.67
N LYS A 30 0.09 -4.01 2.69
CA LYS A 30 0.21 -5.34 2.10
C LYS A 30 -0.17 -5.28 0.64
N TYR A 31 0.49 -6.11 -0.15
CA TYR A 31 0.26 -6.17 -1.59
C TYR A 31 0.24 -7.61 -2.09
N GLU A 32 -0.51 -7.82 -3.17
CA GLU A 32 -0.55 -9.06 -3.93
C GLU A 32 -0.20 -8.73 -5.38
N LYS A 33 0.86 -9.37 -5.88
CA LYS A 33 1.29 -9.30 -7.27
C LYS A 33 0.26 -9.99 -8.16
N PRO A 34 0.22 -9.67 -9.47
CA PRO A 34 -0.59 -10.40 -10.44
C PRO A 34 -0.28 -11.89 -10.52
N ASP A 35 0.95 -12.29 -10.16
CA ASP A 35 1.40 -13.68 -10.08
C ASP A 35 0.88 -14.42 -8.82
N GLY A 36 0.19 -13.72 -7.91
CA GLY A 36 -0.31 -14.26 -6.64
C GLY A 36 0.69 -14.19 -5.48
N THR A 37 1.93 -13.76 -5.75
CA THR A 37 2.92 -13.51 -4.69
C THR A 37 2.46 -12.34 -3.82
N THR A 38 2.37 -12.55 -2.51
CA THR A 38 2.06 -11.50 -1.54
C THR A 38 3.31 -10.94 -0.88
N GLY A 39 3.28 -9.67 -0.50
CA GLY A 39 4.32 -9.05 0.31
C GLY A 39 3.77 -7.95 1.21
N GLU A 40 4.64 -7.32 1.97
CA GLU A 40 4.30 -6.21 2.84
C GLU A 40 5.38 -5.13 2.83
N TRP A 41 4.94 -3.88 2.85
CA TRP A 41 5.78 -2.70 2.97
C TRP A 41 5.46 -1.96 4.27
N SER A 42 6.47 -1.49 4.98
CA SER A 42 6.29 -0.53 6.07
C SER A 42 5.80 0.79 5.50
N ALA A 43 4.66 1.28 6.01
CA ALA A 43 4.04 2.52 5.58
C ALA A 43 4.30 3.63 6.59
N SER A 44 4.25 4.87 6.13
CA SER A 44 4.29 6.07 6.96
C SER A 44 2.87 6.60 7.14
N VAL A 45 2.55 7.10 8.32
CA VAL A 45 1.26 7.74 8.58
C VAL A 45 1.35 9.21 8.16
N SER A 46 0.40 9.66 7.33
CA SER A 46 0.26 11.07 6.97
C SER A 46 -0.81 11.77 7.80
N ASP A 47 -1.86 11.05 8.19
CA ASP A 47 -2.97 11.56 8.99
C ASP A 47 -3.53 10.41 9.84
N GLU A 48 -3.38 10.53 11.15
CA GLU A 48 -3.74 9.50 12.12
C GLU A 48 -5.26 9.46 12.33
N THR A 49 -5.91 10.62 12.29
CA THR A 49 -7.36 10.75 12.56
C THR A 49 -8.20 10.24 11.39
N ASN A 50 -7.74 10.49 10.15
CA ASN A 50 -8.40 10.01 8.94
C ASN A 50 -7.89 8.64 8.47
N GLY A 51 -6.86 8.09 9.12
CA GLY A 51 -6.32 6.78 8.77
C GLY A 51 -5.56 6.77 7.44
N VAL A 52 -4.88 7.87 7.11
CA VAL A 52 -4.13 8.02 5.86
C VAL A 52 -2.71 7.52 6.05
N ILE A 53 -2.38 6.43 5.38
CA ILE A 53 -1.03 5.87 5.31
C ILE A 53 -0.50 5.95 3.89
N TYR A 54 0.81 6.09 3.75
CA TYR A 54 1.45 6.13 2.44
C TYR A 54 2.79 5.40 2.43
N LYS A 55 3.16 4.98 1.23
CA LYS A 55 4.49 4.44 0.92
C LYS A 55 5.00 5.07 -0.36
N ASP A 56 6.16 5.68 -0.26
CA ASP A 56 6.94 6.09 -1.43
C ASP A 56 7.67 4.87 -2.01
N MET A 57 7.40 4.58 -3.28
CA MET A 57 8.09 3.57 -4.07
C MET A 57 9.45 4.14 -4.48
N ALA A 58 10.48 3.69 -3.79
CA ALA A 58 11.86 4.14 -3.99
C ALA A 58 12.65 3.20 -4.91
N SER A 59 12.22 1.93 -5.04
CA SER A 59 12.87 0.95 -5.92
C SER A 59 11.98 0.54 -7.08
N ALA A 60 12.59 0.33 -8.25
CA ALA A 60 11.92 -0.28 -9.40
C ALA A 60 11.49 -1.73 -9.10
N ASP A 61 12.14 -2.39 -8.13
CA ASP A 61 11.80 -3.75 -7.71
C ASP A 61 10.46 -3.84 -6.95
N ASP A 62 10.01 -2.74 -6.34
CA ASP A 62 8.74 -2.72 -5.59
C ASP A 62 7.55 -3.03 -6.52
N LEU A 63 7.59 -2.51 -7.75
CA LEU A 63 6.55 -2.68 -8.78
C LEU A 63 7.12 -3.39 -10.02
N ASN A 64 7.75 -4.55 -9.82
CA ASN A 64 8.48 -5.24 -10.89
C ASN A 64 7.62 -6.04 -11.88
N ALA A 65 6.29 -6.04 -11.74
CA ALA A 65 5.39 -6.86 -12.57
C ALA A 65 4.24 -6.02 -13.13
N ALA A 66 3.96 -6.17 -14.42
CA ALA A 66 2.74 -5.61 -15.01
C ALA A 66 1.56 -6.56 -14.77
N GLY A 67 0.39 -5.98 -14.52
CA GLY A 67 -0.85 -6.71 -14.27
C GLY A 67 -1.70 -6.07 -13.19
N TRP A 68 -2.68 -6.82 -12.69
CA TRP A 68 -3.54 -6.39 -11.60
C TRP A 68 -2.84 -6.63 -10.26
N TRP A 69 -2.53 -5.55 -9.57
CA TRP A 69 -2.06 -5.59 -8.19
C TRP A 69 -3.21 -5.32 -7.24
N LYS A 70 -3.19 -5.97 -6.08
CA LYS A 70 -4.04 -5.60 -4.95
C LYS A 70 -3.18 -4.96 -3.87
N PHE A 71 -3.68 -3.89 -3.27
CA PHE A 71 -3.05 -3.23 -2.14
C PHE A 71 -4.08 -3.06 -1.04
N TRP A 72 -3.70 -3.30 0.21
CA TRP A 72 -4.57 -3.03 1.36
C TRP A 72 -3.74 -2.54 2.54
N ALA A 73 -4.35 -1.65 3.32
CA ALA A 73 -3.77 -1.17 4.56
C ALA A 73 -3.84 -2.29 5.61
N TYR A 74 -2.81 -2.41 6.43
CA TYR A 74 -2.77 -3.31 7.57
C TYR A 74 -2.16 -2.56 8.75
N VAL A 75 -3.00 -2.29 9.75
CA VAL A 75 -2.65 -1.52 10.92
C VAL A 75 -2.69 -2.43 12.13
N THR A 76 -1.68 -2.35 12.98
CA THR A 76 -1.59 -3.08 14.25
C THR A 76 -1.60 -2.05 15.38
N PHE A 77 -2.55 -2.19 16.30
CA PHE A 77 -2.72 -1.33 17.46
C PHE A 77 -1.92 -1.86 18.65
N SER A 78 -1.63 -0.98 19.60
CA SER A 78 -0.95 -1.31 20.86
C SER A 78 -1.66 -2.37 21.71
N ASP A 79 -2.98 -2.51 21.58
CA ASP A 79 -3.79 -3.58 22.22
C ASP A 79 -3.62 -4.96 21.55
N GLY A 80 -2.69 -5.10 20.59
CA GLY A 80 -2.46 -6.33 19.81
C GLY A 80 -3.52 -6.61 18.74
N ARG A 81 -4.54 -5.76 18.63
CA ARG A 81 -5.56 -5.86 17.58
C ARG A 81 -4.98 -5.44 16.24
N SER A 82 -5.47 -6.05 15.17
CA SER A 82 -5.13 -5.66 13.81
C SER A 82 -6.38 -5.23 13.05
N ALA A 83 -6.28 -4.16 12.27
CA ALA A 83 -7.29 -3.76 11.30
C ALA A 83 -6.71 -3.86 9.90
N ALA A 84 -7.43 -4.55 9.01
CA ALA A 84 -7.16 -4.53 7.58
C ALA A 84 -8.13 -3.55 6.91
N GLY A 85 -7.60 -2.64 6.11
CA GLY A 85 -8.39 -1.77 5.25
C GLY A 85 -8.92 -2.50 4.02
N GLU A 86 -9.75 -1.80 3.25
CA GLU A 86 -10.26 -2.31 1.99
C GLU A 86 -9.13 -2.55 0.98
N ALA A 87 -9.22 -3.65 0.23
CA ALA A 87 -8.26 -3.97 -0.81
C ALA A 87 -8.60 -3.26 -2.11
N VAL A 88 -7.73 -2.36 -2.55
CA VAL A 88 -7.84 -1.67 -3.83
C VAL A 88 -7.10 -2.45 -4.91
N ARG A 89 -7.71 -2.56 -6.09
CA ARG A 89 -7.10 -3.16 -7.28
C ARG A 89 -6.61 -2.08 -8.22
N VAL A 90 -5.34 -2.14 -8.57
CA VAL A 90 -4.69 -1.19 -9.46
C VAL A 90 -4.04 -1.95 -10.60
N LYS A 91 -4.23 -1.45 -11.83
CA LYS A 91 -3.58 -2.01 -13.00
C LYS A 91 -2.23 -1.33 -13.21
N VAL A 92 -1.17 -2.12 -13.19
CA VAL A 92 0.20 -1.72 -13.51
C VAL A 92 0.49 -2.15 -14.95
N GLU A 93 0.95 -1.24 -15.79
CA GLU A 93 1.25 -1.51 -17.20
C GLU A 93 2.75 -1.59 -17.43
N THR A 94 3.18 -2.27 -18.48
CA THR A 94 4.56 -2.17 -18.97
C THR A 94 4.74 -0.82 -19.66
N ALA A 95 5.82 -0.11 -19.36
CA ALA A 95 6.21 1.04 -20.19
C ALA A 95 6.55 0.51 -21.59
N GLY A 96 5.84 1.03 -22.60
CA GLY A 96 6.02 0.68 -24.01
C GLY A 96 7.15 1.46 -24.67
#